data_AF-A0A060X6F1-F1
#
_entry.id   AF-A0A060X6F1-F1
#
_cell.length_a   1.000
_cell.length_b   1.000
_cell.length_c   1.000
_cell.angle_alpha   90.00
_cell.angle_beta   90.00
_cell.angle_gamma   90.00
#
_symmetry.space_group_name_H-M   'P 1'
#
loop_
_entity.id
_entity.type
_entity.pdbx_description
1 polymer ?
#
loop_
_entity_poly.entity_id
_entity_poly.type
_entity_poly.pdbx_seq_one_letter_code
_entity_poly.pdbx_strand_id
1 'polypeptide(L)' 'MSVPDIKTAFSDCAPKIGKRDCLVQPCTALTGQGVNEGIEWMVKCVIRNIHRTPRQKDIT' A
#
# COMPACT_ATOMS: atom_id res chain seq x y z
N MET A 1 -5.58 -7.05 19.81
CA MET A 1 -5.50 -6.21 18.59
C MET A 1 -5.65 -7.15 17.41
N SER A 2 -6.77 -7.05 16.70
CA SER A 2 -7.12 -7.89 15.57
C SER A 2 -6.69 -7.26 14.25
N VAL A 3 -6.61 -8.03 13.16
CA VAL A 3 -6.31 -7.51 11.81
C VAL A 3 -7.26 -6.38 11.37
N PRO A 4 -8.58 -6.44 11.66
CA PRO A 4 -9.48 -5.32 11.46
C PRO A 4 -9.07 -4.04 12.22
N ASP A 5 -8.64 -4.16 13.49
CA ASP A 5 -8.22 -3.00 14.29
C ASP A 5 -7.00 -2.30 13.68
N ILE A 6 -6.09 -3.08 13.09
CA ILE A 6 -4.92 -2.56 12.37
C ILE A 6 -5.37 -1.77 11.13
N LYS A 7 -6.30 -2.31 10.33
CA LYS A 7 -6.83 -1.59 9.16
C LYS A 7 -7.48 -0.26 9.57
N THR A 8 -8.26 -0.26 10.64
CA THR A 8 -8.89 0.96 11.17
C THR A 8 -7.85 2.00 11.58
N ALA A 9 -6.79 1.60 12.29
CA ALA A 9 -5.71 2.52 12.66
C ALA A 9 -4.96 3.11 11.45
N PHE A 10 -4.84 2.36 10.35
CA PHE A 10 -4.22 2.88 9.13
C PHE A 10 -5.14 3.83 8.35
N SER A 11 -6.46 3.72 8.48
CA SER A 11 -7.41 4.67 7.89
C SER A 11 -7.19 6.10 8.40
N ASP A 12 -6.86 6.26 9.69
CA ASP A 12 -6.56 7.57 10.29
C ASP A 12 -5.27 8.19 9.73
N CYS A 13 -4.37 7.35 9.23
CA CYS A 13 -3.12 7.75 8.58
C CYS A 13 -3.27 7.96 7.07
N ALA A 14 -4.33 7.43 6.44
CA ALA A 14 -4.52 7.49 4.99
C ALA A 14 -4.49 8.94 4.44
N PRO A 15 -5.10 9.96 5.10
CA PRO A 15 -5.00 11.34 4.65
C PRO A 15 -3.56 11.88 4.65
N LYS A 16 -2.68 11.39 5.53
CA LYS A 16 -1.27 11.83 5.63
C LYS A 16 -0.40 11.27 4.50
N ILE A 17 -0.84 10.18 3.88
CA ILE A 17 -0.19 9.59 2.69
C ILE A 17 -0.57 10.37 1.42
N GLY A 18 -1.69 11.10 1.40
CA GLY A 18 -2.11 11.89 0.26
C GLY A 18 -2.50 11.00 -0.94
N LYS A 19 -2.09 11.38 -2.15
CA LYS A 19 -2.47 10.67 -3.40
C LYS A 19 -1.59 9.46 -3.72
N ARG A 20 -0.65 9.12 -2.84
CA ARG A 20 0.26 7.99 -3.03
C ARG A 20 -0.52 6.69 -2.83
N ASP A 21 -0.21 5.70 -3.65
CA ASP A 21 -0.76 4.35 -3.49
C ASP A 21 -0.31 3.77 -2.14
N CYS A 22 -1.26 3.22 -1.38
CA CYS A 22 -0.98 2.47 -0.16
C CYS A 22 -1.82 1.19 -0.12
N LEU A 23 -1.26 0.15 0.48
CA LEU A 23 -1.93 -1.13 0.69
C LEU A 23 -1.65 -1.61 2.11
N VAL A 24 -2.72 -1.95 2.82
CA VAL A 24 -2.66 -2.62 4.12
C VAL A 24 -3.37 -3.96 3.97
N GLN A 25 -2.60 -5.04 4.12
CA GLN A 25 -3.13 -6.40 4.05
C GLN A 25 -2.50 -7.29 5.11
N PRO A 26 -3.24 -8.28 5.62
CA PRO A 26 -2.64 -9.34 6.42
C PRO A 26 -1.67 -10.16 5.56
N CYS A 27 -0.52 -10.52 6.14
CA CYS A 27 0.40 -11.47 5.53
C CYS A 27 1.00 -12.40 6.58
N THR A 28 1.48 -13.56 6.15
CA THR A 28 2.19 -14.52 7.01
C THR A 28 3.35 -15.13 6.24
N ALA A 29 4.56 -14.96 6.80
CA ALA A 29 5.76 -15.55 6.24
C ALA A 29 5.78 -17.08 6.36
N LEU A 30 5.03 -17.64 7.32
CA LEU A 30 5.01 -19.08 7.58
C LEU A 30 4.28 -19.86 6.46
N THR A 31 3.18 -19.32 5.96
CA THR A 31 2.39 -19.97 4.88
C THR A 31 2.51 -19.26 3.54
N GLY A 32 3.14 -18.08 3.50
CA GLY A 32 3.29 -17.24 2.31
C GLY A 32 2.05 -16.43 1.93
N GLN A 33 0.93 -16.56 2.65
CA GLN A 33 -0.29 -15.81 2.34
C GLN A 33 -0.05 -14.30 2.46
N GLY A 34 -0.48 -13.54 1.46
CA GLY A 34 -0.36 -12.08 1.40
C GLY A 34 1.03 -11.57 1.02
N VAL A 35 2.05 -12.44 0.96
CA VAL A 35 3.42 -12.05 0.59
C VAL A 35 3.52 -11.86 -0.92
N ASN A 36 3.14 -12.87 -1.69
CA ASN A 36 3.20 -12.82 -3.15
C ASN A 36 2.25 -11.75 -3.71
N GLU A 37 1.05 -11.65 -3.13
CA GLU A 37 0.05 -10.65 -3.50
C GLU A 37 0.55 -9.22 -3.23
N GLY A 38 1.30 -9.02 -2.14
CA GLY A 38 1.96 -7.75 -1.83
C GLY A 38 3.06 -7.40 -2.81
N ILE A 39 3.89 -8.38 -3.20
CA ILE A 39 4.93 -8.19 -4.21
C ILE A 39 4.31 -7.83 -5.56
N GLU A 40 3.30 -8.58 -6.00
CA GLU A 40 2.60 -8.31 -7.26
C GLU A 40 1.96 -6.93 -7.28
N TRP A 41 1.34 -6.50 -6.17
CA TRP A 41 0.79 -5.17 -6.05
C TRP A 41 1.87 -4.09 -6.19
N MET A 42 3.01 -4.26 -5.51
CA MET A 42 4.13 -3.32 -5.60
C MET A 42 4.65 -3.20 -7.04
N VAL A 43 4.82 -4.34 -7.73
CA VAL A 43 5.25 -4.36 -9.13
C VAL A 43 4.25 -3.60 -10.02
N LYS A 44 2.94 -3.81 -9.84
CA LYS A 44 1.90 -3.08 -10.58
C LYS A 44 1.98 -1.57 -10.32
N CYS A 45 2.21 -1.14 -9.07
CA CYS A 45 2.42 0.27 -8.74
C CYS A 45 3.64 0.86 -9.45
N VAL A 46 4.78 0.15 -9.46
CA VAL A 46 6.02 0.60 -10.13
C VAL A 46 5.82 0.73 -11.64
N ILE A 47 5.21 -0.26 -12.28
CA ILE A 47 4.92 -0.21 -13.73
C ILE A 47 4.01 0.98 -14.04
N ARG A 48 2.97 1.21 -13.23
CA ARG A 48 2.05 2.34 -13.42
C ARG A 48 2.73 3.70 -13.23
N ASN A 49 3.70 3.80 -12.33
CA ASN A 49 4.47 5.04 -12.10
C ASN A 49 5.24 5.49 -13.34
N ILE A 50 5.64 4.56 -14.24
CA ILE A 50 6.27 4.92 -15.51
C ILE A 50 5.30 5.75 -16.38
N HIS A 51 4.02 5.40 -16.38
CA HIS A 51 2.98 6.10 -17.15
C HIS A 51 2.40 7.32 -16.43
N ARG A 52 2.56 7.40 -15.10
CA ARG A 52 2.06 8.49 -14.25
C ARG A 52 3.14 8.94 -13.28
N THR A 53 4.22 9.50 -13.82
CA THR A 53 5.30 10.04 -13.00
C THR A 53 4.75 11.09 -12.03
N PRO A 54 5.13 11.03 -10.73
CA PRO A 54 4.67 12.00 -9.75
C PRO A 54 5.06 13.43 -10.18
N ARG A 55 4.12 14.36 -10.13
CA ARG A 55 4.44 15.79 -10.30
C ARG A 55 4.79 16.38 -8.95
N GLN A 56 5.48 17.51 -8.93
CA GLN A 56 5.87 18.18 -7.68
C GLN A 56 4.70 18.37 -6.69
N LYS A 57 3.52 18.73 -7.21
CA LYS A 57 2.27 18.89 -6.43
C LYS A 57 1.68 17.60 -5.84
N ASP A 58 2.22 16.44 -6.24
CA ASP A 58 1.82 15.13 -5.74
C ASP A 58 2.83 14.63 -4.66
N ILE A 59 3.94 15.37 -4.45
CA ILE A 59 5.03 15.07 -3.51
C ILE A 59 4.99 16.02 -2.29
N THR A 60 4.66 17.29 -2.53
CA THR A 60 4.51 18.35 -1.52
C THR A 60 3.06 18.52 -1.08
#